data_AF-A0A699SB16-F1
#
_entry.id   AF-A0A699SB16-F1
#
_cell.length_a   1.000
_cell.length_b   1.000
_cell.length_c   1.000
_cell.angle_alpha   90.00
_cell.angle_beta   90.00
_cell.angle_gamma   90.00
#
_symmetry.space_group_name_H-M   'P 1'
#
loop_
_entity.id
_entity.type
_entity.pdbx_description
1 polymer ?
#
loop_
_entity_poly.entity_id
_entity_poly.type
_entity_poly.pdbx_seq_one_letter_code
_entity_poly.pdbx_strand_id
1 'polypeptide(L)'
;LQQGRFVADLCYFKGETITAKLPGTAILQPPVPLGYAADIVGRDALLTRFSVQQGQLTLPDGLSYALLVLPAAPALSVEVLRKVRELVQAGASVLVQEPPATVPGLAAWQRGEAATARELIQEIWGTLDGKTTTERSLGQGKVFRGVPLAALLPQLGRLPDFTYTSPRNDTALHYIHRQVGEVDIYFIANHHRSPEEVVCTFRVAGRQPELWDAETGRLVVPAVFGQQDDRTRLPLRLEPFGS
;
A
#
# COMPACT_ATOMS: atom_id res chain seq x y z
N LEU A 1 -5.12 15.94 -11.66
CA LEU A 1 -4.88 15.04 -10.49
C LEU A 1 -3.62 15.40 -9.68
N GLN A 2 -3.22 16.67 -9.59
CA GLN A 2 -2.04 17.09 -8.81
C GLN A 2 -2.40 17.64 -7.42
N GLN A 3 -3.66 18.01 -7.20
CA GLN A 3 -4.11 18.58 -5.93
C GLN A 3 -4.08 17.54 -4.82
N GLY A 4 -3.65 17.96 -3.63
CA GLY A 4 -3.64 17.12 -2.44
C GLY A 4 -2.59 16.02 -2.46
N ARG A 5 -2.68 15.12 -1.49
CA ARG A 5 -1.80 13.95 -1.36
C ARG A 5 -2.44 12.71 -1.94
N PHE A 6 -1.62 11.80 -2.45
CA PHE A 6 -2.08 10.47 -2.82
C PHE A 6 -2.43 9.66 -1.56
N VAL A 7 -3.46 8.81 -1.65
CA VAL A 7 -3.88 7.94 -0.54
C VAL A 7 -3.58 6.49 -0.93
N ALA A 8 -2.75 5.83 -0.14
CA ALA A 8 -2.41 4.42 -0.30
C ALA A 8 -2.22 3.75 1.06
N ASP A 9 -2.66 2.51 1.20
CA ASP A 9 -2.53 1.75 2.45
C ASP A 9 -1.18 1.01 2.56
N LEU A 10 -0.55 0.76 1.41
CA LEU A 10 0.64 -0.08 1.27
C LEU A 10 1.83 0.73 0.76
N CYS A 11 3.01 0.43 1.28
CA CYS A 11 4.27 0.91 0.72
C CYS A 11 5.20 -0.27 0.45
N TYR A 12 5.67 -0.42 -0.78
CA TYR A 12 6.59 -1.50 -1.18
C TYR A 12 8.01 -0.98 -1.23
N PHE A 13 8.92 -1.64 -0.53
CA PHE A 13 10.33 -1.41 -0.71
C PHE A 13 10.80 -2.05 -2.02
N LYS A 14 11.30 -1.24 -2.96
CA LYS A 14 11.74 -1.77 -4.28
C LYS A 14 13.01 -2.61 -4.22
N GLY A 15 13.74 -2.56 -3.10
CA GLY A 15 15.10 -3.08 -2.98
C GLY A 15 16.16 -2.00 -3.16
N GLU A 16 17.42 -2.40 -3.01
CA GLU A 16 18.57 -1.50 -3.01
C GLU A 16 19.69 -1.90 -3.96
N THR A 17 19.57 -3.04 -4.64
CA THR A 17 20.54 -3.46 -5.64
C THR A 17 20.38 -2.65 -6.92
N ILE A 18 21.42 -2.59 -7.74
CA ILE A 18 21.37 -1.89 -9.05
C ILE A 18 20.34 -2.54 -9.99
N THR A 19 20.05 -3.83 -9.78
CA THR A 19 19.01 -4.59 -10.49
C THR A 19 17.60 -4.35 -9.96
N ALA A 20 17.45 -3.68 -8.82
CA ALA A 20 16.16 -3.31 -8.26
C ALA A 20 15.50 -2.22 -9.13
N LYS A 21 14.80 -2.67 -10.16
CA LYS A 21 13.95 -1.80 -10.98
C LYS A 21 12.75 -1.38 -10.16
N LEU A 22 12.22 -0.17 -10.39
CA LEU A 22 10.88 0.20 -9.96
C LEU A 22 9.92 -0.74 -10.70
N PRO A 23 9.31 -1.73 -10.03
CA PRO A 23 8.29 -2.53 -10.68
C PRO A 23 7.11 -1.61 -11.01
N GLY A 24 6.42 -1.82 -12.13
CA GLY A 24 5.05 -1.30 -12.22
C GLY A 24 4.22 -1.93 -11.09
N THR A 25 3.21 -1.23 -10.57
CA THR A 25 2.37 -1.78 -9.48
C THR A 25 1.71 -3.12 -9.87
N ALA A 26 1.48 -3.34 -11.17
CA ALA A 26 0.94 -4.57 -11.75
C ALA A 26 1.85 -5.81 -11.60
N ILE A 27 3.13 -5.65 -11.26
CA ILE A 27 4.10 -6.75 -11.10
C ILE A 27 4.68 -6.82 -9.67
N LEU A 28 4.05 -6.13 -8.72
CA LEU A 28 4.43 -6.21 -7.31
C LEU A 28 4.17 -7.61 -6.76
N GLN A 29 5.08 -8.06 -5.89
CA GLN A 29 4.96 -9.33 -5.20
C GLN A 29 5.08 -9.12 -3.68
N PRO A 30 4.09 -9.57 -2.89
CA PRO A 30 2.76 -10.05 -3.32
C PRO A 30 1.97 -9.00 -4.12
N PRO A 31 0.97 -9.39 -4.94
CA PRO A 31 0.17 -8.44 -5.69
C PRO A 31 -0.70 -7.59 -4.75
N VAL A 32 -0.91 -6.33 -5.12
CA VAL A 32 -1.82 -5.42 -4.40
C VAL A 32 -3.25 -5.95 -4.53
N PRO A 33 -3.97 -6.19 -3.43
CA PRO A 33 -5.35 -6.64 -3.51
C PRO A 33 -6.26 -5.59 -4.14
N LEU A 34 -7.32 -6.07 -4.79
CA LEU A 34 -8.30 -5.21 -5.44
C LEU A 34 -8.91 -4.22 -4.44
N GLY A 35 -8.97 -2.96 -4.82
CA GLY A 35 -9.50 -1.88 -4.00
C GLY A 35 -8.53 -1.29 -2.97
N TYR A 36 -7.25 -1.64 -3.06
CA TYR A 36 -6.18 -0.96 -2.34
C TYR A 36 -5.21 -0.32 -3.31
N ALA A 37 -4.56 0.74 -2.84
CA ALA A 37 -3.49 1.41 -3.55
C ALA A 37 -2.15 1.18 -2.83
N ALA A 38 -1.06 1.24 -3.60
CA ALA A 38 0.29 1.06 -3.10
C ALA A 38 1.26 2.06 -3.72
N ASP A 39 2.20 2.52 -2.92
CA ASP A 39 3.38 3.23 -3.37
C ASP A 39 4.62 2.35 -3.37
N ILE A 40 5.65 2.80 -4.08
CA ILE A 40 6.94 2.10 -4.17
C ILE A 40 8.03 3.06 -3.71
N VAL A 41 8.86 2.58 -2.78
CA VAL A 41 9.89 3.38 -2.15
C VAL A 41 11.29 2.81 -2.35
N GLY A 42 12.25 3.72 -2.52
CA GLY A 42 13.66 3.38 -2.60
C GLY A 42 14.38 3.45 -1.25
N ARG A 43 15.63 2.98 -1.24
CA ARG A 43 16.51 2.97 -0.07
C ARG A 43 16.62 4.34 0.60
N ASP A 44 16.89 5.39 -0.18
CA ASP A 44 17.10 6.73 0.37
C ASP A 44 15.90 7.22 1.19
N ALA A 45 14.70 7.20 0.60
CA ALA A 45 13.49 7.59 1.29
C ALA A 45 13.21 6.70 2.52
N LEU A 46 13.35 5.36 2.41
CA LEU A 46 13.17 4.45 3.55
C LEU A 46 14.07 4.83 4.75
N LEU A 47 15.35 5.11 4.47
CA LEU A 47 16.34 5.40 5.51
C LEU A 47 16.16 6.78 6.13
N THR A 48 15.81 7.80 5.33
CA THR A 48 15.90 9.20 5.76
C THR A 48 14.55 9.85 6.06
N ARG A 49 13.45 9.33 5.53
CA ARG A 49 12.13 10.01 5.57
C ARG A 49 11.08 9.30 6.40
N PHE A 50 11.18 7.99 6.60
CA PHE A 50 10.15 7.24 7.33
C PHE A 50 10.27 7.39 8.84
N SER A 51 9.11 7.62 9.45
CA SER A 51 8.88 7.62 10.89
C SER A 51 7.60 6.82 11.20
N VAL A 52 7.32 6.58 12.48
CA VAL A 52 6.10 5.90 12.92
C VAL A 52 5.27 6.82 13.80
N GLN A 53 3.99 6.94 13.49
CA GLN A 53 3.00 7.66 14.29
C GLN A 53 1.72 6.83 14.38
N GLN A 54 1.25 6.57 15.60
CA GLN A 54 0.02 5.78 15.85
C GLN A 54 0.02 4.43 15.10
N GLY A 55 1.17 3.75 15.07
CA GLY A 55 1.35 2.46 14.39
C GLY A 55 1.40 2.52 12.85
N GLN A 56 1.33 3.71 12.26
CA GLN A 56 1.43 3.92 10.81
C GLN A 56 2.80 4.47 10.42
N LEU A 57 3.24 4.14 9.21
CA LEU A 57 4.46 4.65 8.59
C LEU A 57 4.18 6.00 7.95
N THR A 58 4.80 7.07 8.45
CA THR A 58 4.55 8.44 8.01
C THR A 58 5.78 9.09 7.39
N LEU A 59 5.56 9.92 6.37
CA LEU A 59 6.57 10.79 5.77
C LEU A 59 6.32 12.27 6.12
N PRO A 60 7.34 13.14 5.99
CA PRO A 60 7.20 14.57 6.30
C PRO A 60 6.20 15.32 5.42
N ASP A 61 5.88 14.79 4.24
CA ASP A 61 4.87 15.34 3.32
C ASP A 61 3.43 14.90 3.67
N GLY A 62 3.26 14.17 4.78
CA GLY A 62 1.96 13.73 5.28
C GLY A 62 1.43 12.47 4.60
N LEU A 63 2.21 11.79 3.76
CA LEU A 63 1.87 10.44 3.32
C LEU A 63 1.95 9.48 4.52
N SER A 64 0.99 8.56 4.59
CA SER A 64 0.88 7.58 5.67
C SER A 64 0.50 6.22 5.09
N TYR A 65 1.14 5.16 5.57
CA TYR A 65 0.90 3.79 5.16
C TYR A 65 0.65 2.88 6.37
N ALA A 66 -0.28 1.94 6.22
CA ALA A 66 -0.59 0.97 7.26
C ALA A 66 0.41 -0.19 7.30
N LEU A 67 1.04 -0.51 6.16
CA LEU A 67 1.93 -1.66 6.03
C LEU A 67 3.09 -1.37 5.06
N LEU A 68 4.31 -1.62 5.53
CA LEU A 68 5.49 -1.72 4.67
C LEU A 68 5.64 -3.16 4.18
N VAL A 69 5.76 -3.35 2.87
CA VAL A 69 6.02 -4.64 2.26
C VAL A 69 7.49 -4.70 1.87
N LEU A 70 8.21 -5.70 2.38
CA LEU A 70 9.57 -6.07 1.98
C LEU A 70 9.49 -7.31 1.09
N PRO A 71 9.57 -7.14 -0.25
CA PRO A 71 9.65 -8.26 -1.18
C PRO A 71 10.88 -9.13 -0.93
N ALA A 72 10.87 -10.33 -1.50
CA ALA A 72 12.04 -11.20 -1.47
C ALA A 72 13.21 -10.51 -2.19
N ALA A 73 14.31 -10.35 -1.46
CA ALA A 73 15.52 -9.74 -1.98
C ALA A 73 16.71 -10.66 -1.69
N PRO A 74 17.61 -10.90 -2.66
CA PRO A 74 18.77 -11.77 -2.44
C PRO A 74 19.73 -11.19 -1.39
N ALA A 75 19.77 -9.86 -1.28
CA ALA A 75 20.63 -9.16 -0.33
C ALA A 75 19.95 -7.91 0.23
N LEU A 76 20.16 -7.64 1.52
CA LEU A 76 19.85 -6.36 2.16
C LEU A 76 21.04 -5.88 3.00
N SER A 77 21.27 -4.58 3.03
CA SER A 77 22.35 -3.98 3.81
C SER A 77 21.99 -3.91 5.29
N VAL A 78 23.03 -3.78 6.13
CA VAL A 78 22.86 -3.58 7.58
C VAL A 78 22.06 -2.33 7.89
N GLU A 79 22.21 -1.24 7.13
CA GLU A 79 21.44 -0.01 7.37
C GLU A 79 19.94 -0.19 7.10
N VAL A 80 19.57 -0.89 6.01
CA VAL A 80 18.15 -1.17 5.72
C VAL A 80 17.58 -2.08 6.79
N LEU A 81 18.29 -3.15 7.17
CA LEU A 81 17.87 -4.05 8.23
C LEU A 81 17.68 -3.31 9.57
N ARG A 82 18.63 -2.44 9.94
CA ARG A 82 18.53 -1.61 11.15
C ARG A 82 17.31 -0.70 11.10
N LYS A 83 17.07 -0.02 9.97
CA LYS A 83 15.95 0.89 9.82
C LYS A 83 14.61 0.15 9.88
N VAL A 84 14.50 -1.01 9.23
CA VAL A 84 13.29 -1.84 9.29
C VAL A 84 13.02 -2.27 10.72
N ARG A 85 14.04 -2.76 11.45
CA ARG A 85 13.92 -3.09 12.86
C ARG A 85 13.45 -1.89 13.69
N GLU A 86 14.06 -0.73 13.52
CA GLU A 86 13.70 0.51 14.21
C GLU A 86 12.23 0.88 13.97
N LEU A 87 11.78 0.85 12.72
CA LEU A 87 10.38 1.15 12.36
C LEU A 87 9.41 0.16 13.01
N VAL A 88 9.72 -1.14 12.96
CA VAL A 88 8.87 -2.15 13.62
C VAL A 88 8.85 -1.92 15.14
N GLN A 89 10.02 -1.71 15.76
CA GLN A 89 10.09 -1.45 17.20
C GLN A 89 9.29 -0.22 17.63
N ALA A 90 9.23 0.80 16.76
CA ALA A 90 8.45 2.02 16.98
C ALA A 90 6.94 1.85 16.73
N GLY A 91 6.46 0.71 16.23
CA GLY A 91 5.04 0.43 16.05
C GLY A 91 4.61 0.06 14.63
N ALA A 92 5.51 0.08 13.64
CA ALA A 92 5.12 -0.23 12.27
C ALA A 92 4.72 -1.69 12.10
N SER A 93 3.77 -1.92 11.20
CA SER A 93 3.50 -3.25 10.64
C SER A 93 4.32 -3.45 9.37
N VAL A 94 4.99 -4.59 9.29
CA VAL A 94 5.85 -4.94 8.14
C VAL A 94 5.51 -6.35 7.66
N LEU A 95 5.23 -6.50 6.37
CA LEU A 95 5.14 -7.81 5.71
C LEU A 95 6.49 -8.12 5.07
N VAL A 96 7.13 -9.19 5.49
CA VAL A 96 8.39 -9.68 4.94
C VAL A 96 8.16 -10.95 4.14
N GLN A 97 8.96 -11.14 3.09
CA GLN A 97 9.12 -12.42 2.39
C GLN A 97 10.27 -13.23 3.01
N GLU A 98 10.93 -14.10 2.25
CA GLU A 98 12.13 -14.82 2.69
C GLU A 98 13.22 -13.85 3.17
N PRO A 99 13.96 -14.18 4.24
CA PRO A 99 15.09 -13.36 4.68
C PRO A 99 16.18 -13.31 3.60
N PRO A 100 16.90 -12.18 3.48
CA PRO A 100 18.00 -12.08 2.52
C PRO A 100 19.13 -13.04 2.89
N ALA A 101 19.79 -13.61 1.88
CA ALA A 101 20.87 -14.57 2.08
C ALA A 101 22.22 -13.90 2.40
N THR A 102 22.39 -12.62 2.03
CA THR A 102 23.66 -11.90 2.17
C THR A 102 23.46 -10.38 2.29
N VAL A 103 24.57 -9.65 2.45
CA VAL A 103 24.64 -8.19 2.37
C VAL A 103 25.20 -7.73 1.02
N PRO A 104 24.74 -6.61 0.44
CA PRO A 104 25.25 -6.11 -0.82
C PRO A 104 26.61 -5.40 -0.66
N GLY A 105 27.50 -5.62 -1.63
CA GLY A 105 28.74 -4.83 -1.81
C GLY A 105 30.00 -5.43 -1.16
N LEU A 106 31.12 -5.33 -1.87
CA LEU A 106 32.43 -5.85 -1.44
C LEU A 106 32.93 -5.19 -0.14
N ALA A 107 32.65 -3.89 0.04
CA ALA A 107 33.06 -3.15 1.23
C ALA A 107 32.36 -3.66 2.50
N ALA A 108 31.09 -4.08 2.41
CA ALA A 108 30.37 -4.68 3.53
C ALA A 108 30.97 -6.04 3.92
N TRP A 109 31.39 -6.83 2.93
CA TRP A 109 32.10 -8.08 3.15
C TRP A 109 33.46 -7.84 3.85
N GLN A 110 34.24 -6.88 3.37
CA GLN A 110 35.54 -6.51 3.97
C GLN A 110 35.40 -5.96 5.39
N ARG A 111 34.29 -5.28 5.72
CA ARG A 111 33.97 -4.81 7.08
C ARG A 111 33.39 -5.89 8.00
N GLY A 112 33.18 -7.12 7.52
CA GLY A 112 32.66 -8.21 8.33
C GLY A 112 31.19 -8.05 8.73
N GLU A 113 30.40 -7.27 7.97
CA GLU A 113 29.00 -6.94 8.31
C GLU A 113 28.05 -8.15 8.30
N ALA A 114 28.49 -9.30 7.79
CA ALA A 114 27.69 -10.52 7.72
C ALA A 114 27.20 -11.02 9.10
N ALA A 115 27.98 -10.83 10.16
CA ALA A 115 27.57 -11.21 11.52
C ALA A 115 26.41 -10.32 12.00
N THR A 116 26.59 -9.01 11.93
CA THR A 116 25.56 -8.00 12.27
C THR A 116 24.29 -8.20 11.46
N ALA A 117 24.40 -8.47 10.16
CA ALA A 117 23.25 -8.73 9.32
C ALA A 117 22.48 -9.99 9.76
N ARG A 118 23.19 -11.06 10.12
CA ARG A 118 22.57 -12.30 10.61
C ARG A 118 21.82 -12.07 11.92
N GLU A 119 22.37 -11.29 12.84
CA GLU A 119 21.71 -10.90 14.09
C GLU A 119 20.43 -10.11 13.82
N LEU A 120 20.49 -9.08 12.97
CA LEU A 120 19.33 -8.28 12.60
C LEU A 120 18.25 -9.10 11.88
N ILE A 121 18.64 -10.02 10.99
CA ILE A 121 17.72 -10.94 10.33
C ILE A 121 17.02 -11.82 11.39
N GLN A 122 17.74 -12.33 12.38
CA GLN A 122 17.16 -13.12 13.46
C GLN A 122 16.23 -12.28 14.35
N GLU A 123 16.58 -11.02 14.62
CA GLU A 123 15.72 -10.08 15.35
C GLU A 123 14.41 -9.78 14.61
N ILE A 124 14.45 -9.61 13.28
CA ILE A 124 13.28 -9.28 12.47
C ILE A 124 12.47 -10.54 12.13
N TRP A 125 13.07 -11.55 11.51
CA TRP A 125 12.38 -12.78 11.08
C TRP A 125 12.16 -13.77 12.24
N GLY A 126 13.19 -14.05 13.03
CA GLY A 126 13.15 -14.96 14.17
C GLY A 126 12.49 -16.30 13.86
N THR A 127 11.35 -16.59 14.50
CA THR A 127 10.62 -17.86 14.36
C THR A 127 9.64 -17.88 13.19
N LEU A 128 9.54 -16.81 12.39
CA LEU A 128 8.61 -16.74 11.27
C LEU A 128 8.99 -17.74 10.17
N ASP A 129 8.19 -18.79 10.02
CA ASP A 129 8.33 -19.78 8.95
C ASP A 129 7.43 -19.48 7.74
N GLY A 130 6.48 -18.55 7.88
CA GLY A 130 5.52 -18.17 6.85
C GLY A 130 4.44 -19.23 6.58
N LYS A 131 4.30 -20.22 7.46
CA LYS A 131 3.33 -21.32 7.33
C LYS A 131 2.54 -21.53 8.61
N THR A 132 3.24 -21.83 9.72
CA THR A 132 2.63 -22.07 11.03
C THR A 132 2.78 -20.86 11.94
N THR A 133 3.91 -20.15 11.81
CA THR A 133 4.22 -18.92 12.52
C THR A 133 4.34 -17.81 11.49
N THR A 134 3.26 -17.06 11.33
CA THR A 134 3.09 -16.04 10.29
C THR A 134 3.08 -14.61 10.82
N GLU A 135 3.05 -14.45 12.14
CA GLU A 135 3.08 -13.16 12.84
C GLU A 135 4.02 -13.24 14.04
N ARG A 136 4.76 -12.16 14.30
CA ARG A 136 5.41 -11.93 15.60
C ARG A 136 5.35 -10.44 15.97
N SER A 137 5.38 -10.17 17.26
CA SER A 137 5.61 -8.84 17.79
C SER A 137 7.10 -8.55 17.91
N LEU A 138 7.51 -7.32 17.60
CA LEU A 138 8.86 -6.81 17.79
C LEU A 138 8.76 -5.34 18.24
N GLY A 139 9.11 -5.08 19.50
CA GLY A 139 8.79 -3.80 20.13
C GLY A 139 7.28 -3.54 20.12
N GLN A 140 6.87 -2.36 19.65
CA GLN A 140 5.44 -1.97 19.58
C GLN A 140 4.76 -2.42 18.28
N GLY A 141 5.52 -2.85 17.28
CA GLY A 141 5.01 -3.23 15.96
C GLY A 141 4.94 -4.72 15.74
N LYS A 142 4.67 -5.08 14.49
CA LYS A 142 4.43 -6.47 14.06
C LYS A 142 5.15 -6.79 12.77
N VAL A 143 5.70 -8.00 12.69
CA VAL A 143 6.28 -8.56 11.47
C VAL A 143 5.41 -9.73 11.04
N PHE A 144 4.99 -9.71 9.78
CA PHE A 144 4.17 -10.74 9.15
C PHE A 144 4.95 -11.46 8.06
N ARG A 145 4.69 -12.74 7.86
CA ARG A 145 5.25 -13.54 6.75
C ARG A 145 4.25 -14.59 6.30
N GLY A 146 4.12 -14.78 4.99
CA GLY A 146 3.26 -15.83 4.42
C GLY A 146 1.75 -15.58 4.55
N VAL A 147 1.33 -14.38 4.96
CA VAL A 147 -0.09 -14.00 5.07
C VAL A 147 -0.52 -13.26 3.80
N PRO A 148 -1.61 -13.68 3.14
CA PRO A 148 -2.16 -12.94 2.01
C PRO A 148 -2.58 -11.51 2.41
N LEU A 149 -2.20 -10.51 1.61
CA LEU A 149 -2.52 -9.10 1.89
C LEU A 149 -4.02 -8.84 2.08
N ALA A 150 -4.87 -9.52 1.31
CA ALA A 150 -6.32 -9.41 1.43
C ALA A 150 -6.86 -9.85 2.81
N ALA A 151 -6.17 -10.75 3.50
CA ALA A 151 -6.50 -11.17 4.86
C ALA A 151 -5.80 -10.31 5.92
N LEU A 152 -4.60 -9.81 5.62
CA LEU A 152 -3.79 -9.01 6.55
C LEU A 152 -4.34 -7.58 6.72
N LEU A 153 -4.72 -6.90 5.64
CA LEU A 153 -5.16 -5.50 5.70
C LEU A 153 -6.38 -5.29 6.60
N PRO A 154 -7.43 -6.14 6.55
CA PRO A 154 -8.53 -6.06 7.52
C PRO A 154 -8.10 -6.26 8.98
N GLN A 155 -7.11 -7.14 9.26
CA GLN A 155 -6.57 -7.32 10.62
C GLN A 155 -5.85 -6.07 11.13
N LEU A 156 -5.31 -5.26 10.21
CA LEU A 156 -4.73 -3.95 10.49
C LEU A 156 -5.78 -2.82 10.50
N GLY A 157 -7.07 -3.16 10.46
CA GLY A 157 -8.17 -2.19 10.45
C GLY A 157 -8.35 -1.46 9.11
N ARG A 158 -7.83 -2.02 8.01
CA ARG A 158 -7.90 -1.41 6.67
C ARG A 158 -8.82 -2.20 5.76
N LEU A 159 -10.04 -1.71 5.62
CA LEU A 159 -10.97 -2.14 4.56
C LEU A 159 -10.51 -1.63 3.18
N PRO A 160 -10.96 -2.21 2.06
CA PRO A 160 -10.68 -1.66 0.74
C PRO A 160 -11.09 -0.19 0.62
N ASP A 161 -10.22 0.63 0.04
CA ASP A 161 -10.41 2.06 -0.20
C ASP A 161 -11.51 2.31 -1.23
N PHE A 162 -11.51 1.52 -2.31
CA PHE A 162 -12.49 1.58 -3.38
C PHE A 162 -12.90 0.19 -3.83
N THR A 163 -14.19 -0.09 -3.94
CA THR A 163 -14.71 -1.34 -4.53
C THR A 163 -15.89 -1.02 -5.42
N TYR A 164 -16.30 -1.94 -6.29
CA TYR A 164 -17.52 -1.78 -7.07
C TYR A 164 -18.23 -3.12 -7.25
N THR A 165 -19.54 -3.05 -7.49
CA THR A 165 -20.33 -4.18 -7.99
C THR A 165 -20.84 -3.84 -9.39
N SER A 166 -20.85 -4.84 -10.27
CA SER A 166 -21.32 -4.71 -11.65
C SER A 166 -22.24 -5.88 -11.99
N PRO A 167 -23.27 -5.68 -12.85
CA PRO A 167 -24.01 -6.80 -13.45
C PRO A 167 -23.16 -7.61 -14.43
N ARG A 168 -22.01 -7.08 -14.87
CA ARG A 168 -21.07 -7.76 -15.76
C ARG A 168 -19.90 -8.35 -14.98
N ASN A 169 -19.44 -9.52 -15.41
CA ASN A 169 -18.31 -10.20 -14.77
C ASN A 169 -16.94 -9.72 -15.27
N ASP A 170 -16.90 -9.00 -16.39
CA ASP A 170 -15.68 -8.52 -17.04
C ASP A 170 -15.34 -7.05 -16.75
N THR A 171 -16.15 -6.35 -15.93
CA THR A 171 -15.93 -4.94 -15.60
C THR A 171 -14.59 -4.76 -14.88
N ALA A 172 -13.71 -3.96 -15.48
CA ALA A 172 -12.46 -3.51 -14.88
C ALA A 172 -12.44 -1.98 -14.78
N LEU A 173 -12.57 -1.46 -13.55
CA LEU A 173 -12.42 -0.04 -13.26
C LEU A 173 -11.09 0.23 -12.58
N HIS A 174 -10.43 1.30 -13.01
CA HIS A 174 -9.24 1.82 -12.37
C HIS A 174 -9.60 3.04 -11.54
N TYR A 175 -8.88 3.27 -10.44
CA TYR A 175 -9.10 4.45 -9.62
C TYR A 175 -7.80 5.06 -9.08
N ILE A 176 -7.86 6.34 -8.75
CA ILE A 176 -6.87 7.06 -7.97
C ILE A 176 -7.61 7.82 -6.88
N HIS A 177 -7.14 7.70 -5.64
CA HIS A 177 -7.65 8.47 -4.52
C HIS A 177 -6.63 9.53 -4.07
N ARG A 178 -7.09 10.77 -3.94
CA ARG A 178 -6.33 11.89 -3.38
C ARG A 178 -7.11 12.59 -2.28
N GLN A 179 -6.40 13.17 -1.33
CA GLN A 179 -6.99 13.92 -0.23
C GLN A 179 -6.45 15.35 -0.17
N VAL A 180 -7.35 16.32 -0.04
CA VAL A 180 -7.09 17.77 0.08
C VAL A 180 -7.77 18.28 1.34
N GLY A 181 -7.03 18.40 2.45
CA GLY A 181 -7.64 18.72 3.75
C GLY A 181 -8.68 17.66 4.12
N GLU A 182 -9.92 18.08 4.29
CA GLU A 182 -11.08 17.23 4.58
C GLU A 182 -11.84 16.77 3.31
N VAL A 183 -11.28 16.94 2.12
CA VAL A 183 -11.92 16.53 0.86
C VAL A 183 -11.20 15.31 0.29
N ASP A 184 -11.97 14.27 -0.01
CA ASP A 184 -11.49 13.10 -0.74
C ASP A 184 -11.91 13.19 -2.20
N ILE A 185 -10.97 12.96 -3.10
CA ILE A 185 -11.14 13.03 -4.55
C ILE A 185 -10.81 11.66 -5.12
N TYR A 186 -11.81 11.02 -5.71
CA TYR A 186 -11.65 9.78 -6.45
C TYR A 186 -11.76 10.05 -7.94
N PHE A 187 -10.73 9.69 -8.68
CA PHE A 187 -10.79 9.58 -10.13
C PHE A 187 -11.06 8.13 -10.48
N ILE A 188 -12.06 7.86 -11.31
CA ILE A 188 -12.49 6.51 -11.70
C ILE A 188 -12.46 6.46 -13.21
N ALA A 189 -11.92 5.40 -13.79
CA ALA A 189 -11.86 5.26 -15.24
C ALA A 189 -12.38 3.89 -15.68
N ASN A 190 -13.26 3.90 -16.68
CA ASN A 190 -13.65 2.73 -17.42
C ASN A 190 -12.60 2.44 -18.50
N HIS A 191 -11.97 1.27 -18.46
CA HIS A 191 -10.98 0.87 -19.46
C HIS A 191 -11.57 0.06 -20.63
N HIS A 192 -12.89 -0.14 -20.64
CA HIS A 192 -13.58 -0.91 -21.66
C HIS A 192 -14.19 -0.02 -22.76
N ARG A 193 -14.39 -0.65 -23.92
CA ARG A 193 -15.09 -0.06 -25.09
C ARG A 193 -16.62 -0.06 -24.93
N SER A 194 -17.14 -0.59 -23.84
CA SER A 194 -18.57 -0.63 -23.52
C SER A 194 -18.86 0.29 -22.33
N PRO A 195 -20.08 0.86 -22.25
CA PRO A 195 -20.50 1.55 -21.04
C PRO A 195 -20.58 0.56 -19.87
N GLU A 196 -20.32 1.06 -18.66
CA GLU A 196 -20.37 0.32 -17.40
C GLU A 196 -21.40 0.97 -16.47
N GLU A 197 -22.33 0.16 -15.96
CA GLU A 197 -23.29 0.57 -14.93
C GLU A 197 -22.94 -0.14 -13.64
N VAL A 198 -22.38 0.60 -12.68
CA VAL A 198 -21.75 0.05 -11.48
C VAL A 198 -22.27 0.73 -10.22
N VAL A 199 -22.15 0.05 -9.09
CA VAL A 199 -22.26 0.69 -7.78
C VAL A 199 -20.88 0.76 -7.16
N CYS A 200 -20.29 1.95 -7.18
CA CYS A 200 -19.00 2.23 -6.57
C CYS A 200 -19.16 2.40 -5.06
N THR A 201 -18.22 1.87 -4.29
CA THR A 201 -18.18 1.98 -2.82
C THR A 201 -16.83 2.56 -2.40
N PHE A 202 -16.87 3.68 -1.70
CA PHE A 202 -15.71 4.46 -1.24
C PHE A 202 -15.57 4.33 0.27
N ARG A 203 -14.34 4.25 0.76
CA ARG A 203 -14.02 4.26 2.20
C ARG A 203 -14.04 5.68 2.76
N VAL A 204 -15.19 6.34 2.60
CA VAL A 204 -15.50 7.69 3.06
C VAL A 204 -16.96 7.70 3.53
N ALA A 205 -17.26 8.35 4.65
CA ALA A 205 -18.59 8.41 5.24
C ALA A 205 -18.96 9.84 5.64
N GLY A 206 -20.26 10.09 5.89
CA GLY A 206 -20.75 11.34 6.45
C GLY A 206 -20.58 12.57 5.54
N ARG A 207 -20.36 12.36 4.23
CA ARG A 207 -20.13 13.43 3.25
C ARG A 207 -21.05 13.28 2.03
N GLN A 208 -21.45 14.42 1.45
CA GLN A 208 -22.20 14.47 0.20
C GLN A 208 -21.21 14.30 -0.97
N PRO A 209 -21.33 13.25 -1.81
CA PRO A 209 -20.51 13.13 -3.01
C PRO A 209 -20.95 14.15 -4.06
N GLU A 210 -20.00 14.51 -4.93
CA GLU A 210 -20.22 15.32 -6.13
C GLU A 210 -19.54 14.64 -7.32
N LEU A 211 -20.17 14.71 -8.49
CA LEU A 211 -19.62 14.21 -9.74
C LEU A 211 -19.10 15.37 -10.58
N TRP A 212 -17.85 15.27 -10.97
CA TRP A 212 -17.13 16.28 -11.72
C TRP A 212 -16.75 15.69 -13.06
N ASP A 213 -17.39 16.17 -14.12
CA ASP A 213 -17.07 15.77 -15.49
C ASP A 213 -15.76 16.44 -15.91
N ALA A 214 -14.74 15.62 -16.16
CA ALA A 214 -13.38 16.11 -16.43
C ALA A 214 -13.24 16.80 -17.80
N GLU A 215 -14.16 16.55 -18.74
CA GLU A 215 -14.13 17.11 -20.09
C GLU A 215 -14.83 18.48 -20.14
N THR A 216 -15.99 18.57 -19.51
CA THR A 216 -16.87 19.76 -19.56
C THR A 216 -16.70 20.68 -18.35
N GLY A 217 -16.11 20.19 -17.26
CA GLY A 217 -16.07 20.88 -15.97
C GLY A 217 -17.43 20.95 -15.26
N ARG A 218 -18.44 20.23 -15.75
CA ARG A 218 -19.77 20.21 -15.17
C ARG A 218 -19.75 19.48 -13.83
N LEU A 219 -20.33 20.13 -12.82
CA LEU A 219 -20.57 19.55 -11.51
C LEU A 219 -22.02 19.06 -11.40
N VAL A 220 -22.20 17.83 -10.92
CA VAL A 220 -23.51 17.23 -10.65
C VAL A 220 -23.52 16.70 -9.21
N VAL A 221 -24.52 17.14 -8.44
CA VAL A 221 -24.80 16.56 -7.13
C VAL A 221 -25.75 15.36 -7.33
N PRO A 222 -25.31 14.11 -7.11
CA PRO A 222 -26.14 12.93 -7.32
C PRO A 222 -27.30 12.90 -6.32
N ALA A 223 -28.53 12.73 -6.82
CA ALA A 223 -29.73 12.61 -5.99
C ALA A 223 -29.82 11.26 -5.25
N VAL A 224 -29.08 10.24 -5.72
CA VAL A 224 -29.09 8.88 -5.15
C VAL A 224 -27.67 8.47 -4.81
N PHE A 225 -27.43 8.25 -3.52
CA PHE A 225 -26.27 7.57 -2.97
C PHE A 225 -26.66 6.96 -1.62
N GLY A 226 -25.90 5.99 -1.14
CA GLY A 226 -26.09 5.36 0.16
C GLY A 226 -24.88 5.54 1.05
N GLN A 227 -25.08 5.48 2.36
CA GLN A 227 -23.99 5.38 3.33
C GLN A 227 -24.26 4.20 4.26
N GLN A 228 -23.26 3.35 4.43
CA GLN A 228 -23.34 2.17 5.29
C GLN A 228 -21.93 1.75 5.71
N ASP A 229 -21.75 1.35 6.96
CA ASP A 229 -20.51 0.77 7.50
C ASP A 229 -19.27 1.65 7.25
N ASP A 230 -19.39 2.96 7.51
CA ASP A 230 -18.36 3.98 7.23
C ASP A 230 -17.92 4.06 5.75
N ARG A 231 -18.82 3.71 4.84
CA ARG A 231 -18.58 3.78 3.38
C ARG A 231 -19.73 4.47 2.65
N THR A 232 -19.39 5.12 1.55
CA THR A 232 -20.35 5.75 0.64
C THR A 232 -20.51 4.88 -0.59
N ARG A 233 -21.76 4.61 -0.98
CA ARG A 233 -22.13 3.86 -2.19
C ARG A 233 -22.77 4.77 -3.20
N LEU A 234 -22.27 4.77 -4.42
CA LEU A 234 -22.73 5.66 -5.49
C LEU A 234 -22.94 4.85 -6.78
N PRO A 235 -24.19 4.75 -7.26
CA PRO A 235 -24.46 4.25 -8.59
C PRO A 235 -23.86 5.20 -9.63
N LEU A 236 -23.06 4.66 -10.55
CA LEU A 236 -22.43 5.41 -11.64
C LEU A 236 -22.65 4.70 -12.97
N ARG A 237 -22.80 5.53 -14.00
CA ARG A 237 -22.70 5.10 -15.39
C ARG A 237 -21.48 5.75 -16.00
N LEU A 238 -20.54 4.94 -16.46
CA LEU A 238 -19.34 5.38 -17.15
C LEU A 238 -19.48 5.00 -18.63
N GLU A 239 -19.31 5.97 -19.52
CA GLU A 239 -19.32 5.73 -20.96
C GLU A 239 -18.08 4.93 -21.41
N PRO A 240 -18.05 4.38 -22.64
CA PRO A 240 -16.86 3.73 -23.19
C PRO A 240 -15.60 4.59 -23.04
N PHE A 241 -14.57 4.05 -22.40
CA PHE A 241 -13.35 4.79 -22.06
C PHE A 241 -13.56 6.08 -21.23
N GLY A 242 -14.74 6.24 -20.63
CA GLY A 242 -15.10 7.41 -19.84
C GLY A 242 -14.49 7.39 -18.44
N SER A 243 -14.38 8.58 -17.85
CA SER A 243 -13.85 8.82 -16.51
C SER A 243 -14.60 9.92 -15.78
#